data_AF-A0A6I5WYH7-F1
#
_entry.id   AF-A0A6I5WYH7-F1
#
_cell.length_a   1.000
_cell.length_b   1.000
_cell.length_c   1.000
_cell.angle_alpha   90.00
_cell.angle_beta   90.00
_cell.angle_gamma   90.00
#
_symmetry.space_group_name_H-M   'P 1'
#
loop_
_entity.id
_entity.type
_entity.pdbx_description
1 polymer ?
#
loop_
_entity_poly.entity_id
_entity_poly.type
_entity_poly.pdbx_seq_one_letter_code
_entity_poly.pdbx_strand_id
1 'polypeptide(L)'
;MSDDYDVGYGKPPRQHRFKPGNAAAKGRRRKKPKAVEADNPLSIPEILDRALRTKRKIKRGEQVLDMEVADILVERLVQTMTSGSARDLQYVINLIERFSPGALASSPKPLEVIYHHAEGSKVALPPADLWKEPKS
;
A
#
# COMPACT_ATOMS: atom_id res chain seq x y z
N MET A 1 -35.84 50.59 -12.26
CA MET A 1 -37.15 50.57 -11.58
C MET A 1 -37.03 49.61 -10.41
N SER A 2 -37.19 50.13 -9.22
CA SER A 2 -36.94 49.50 -7.92
C SER A 2 -38.17 48.73 -7.45
N ASP A 3 -38.10 47.40 -7.43
CA ASP A 3 -39.09 46.58 -6.72
C ASP A 3 -38.67 46.48 -5.24
N ASP A 4 -39.41 47.20 -4.39
CA ASP A 4 -39.20 47.32 -2.95
C ASP A 4 -39.10 45.95 -2.26
N TYR A 5 -37.90 45.69 -1.75
CA TYR A 5 -37.55 44.45 -1.05
C TYR A 5 -37.90 44.53 0.44
N ASP A 6 -39.19 44.69 0.75
CA ASP A 6 -39.70 44.77 2.13
C ASP A 6 -39.80 43.36 2.78
N VAL A 7 -38.65 42.79 3.08
CA VAL A 7 -38.57 41.63 3.98
C VAL A 7 -37.73 42.01 5.18
N GLY A 8 -38.32 41.93 6.38
CA GLY A 8 -37.62 42.23 7.62
C GLY A 8 -36.29 41.48 7.76
N TYR A 9 -35.36 42.10 8.50
CA TYR A 9 -33.98 41.64 8.66
C TYR A 9 -33.90 40.14 9.03
N GLY A 10 -33.01 39.42 8.35
CA GLY A 10 -32.77 37.98 8.55
C GLY A 10 -33.70 37.05 7.77
N LYS A 11 -34.68 37.56 7.00
CA LYS A 11 -35.55 36.71 6.16
C LYS A 11 -35.07 36.71 4.71
N PRO A 12 -34.92 35.54 4.07
CA PRO A 12 -34.48 35.46 2.69
C PRO A 12 -35.53 36.06 1.75
N PRO A 13 -35.10 36.47 0.55
CA PRO A 13 -35.98 36.91 -0.50
C PRO A 13 -37.24 36.05 -0.73
N ARG A 14 -38.42 36.67 -0.84
CA ARG A 14 -39.72 36.02 -1.18
C ARG A 14 -39.60 35.06 -2.37
N GLN A 15 -38.83 35.44 -3.39
CA GLN A 15 -38.58 34.62 -4.58
C GLN A 15 -37.75 33.35 -4.30
N HIS A 16 -36.94 33.35 -3.25
CA HIS A 16 -36.08 32.22 -2.84
C HIS A 16 -36.62 31.43 -1.64
N ARG A 17 -37.73 31.87 -1.03
CA ARG A 17 -38.35 31.13 0.07
C ARG A 17 -38.93 29.81 -0.43
N PHE A 18 -38.78 28.77 0.38
CA PHE A 18 -39.43 27.50 0.14
C PHE A 18 -40.96 27.70 0.16
N LYS A 19 -41.63 27.36 -0.95
CA LYS A 19 -43.10 27.47 -1.06
C LYS A 19 -43.73 26.13 -0.65
N PRO A 20 -44.78 26.11 0.19
CA PRO A 20 -45.52 24.89 0.48
C PRO A 20 -46.09 24.33 -0.84
N GLY A 21 -45.89 23.04 -1.09
CA GLY A 21 -46.23 22.38 -2.36
C GLY A 21 -45.10 22.34 -3.40
N ASN A 22 -43.93 22.94 -3.13
CA ASN A 22 -42.83 22.92 -4.08
C ASN A 22 -42.20 21.53 -4.18
N ALA A 23 -42.42 20.86 -5.31
CA ALA A 23 -41.99 19.50 -5.60
C ALA A 23 -40.48 19.36 -5.89
N ALA A 24 -39.70 20.43 -5.78
CA ALA A 24 -38.25 20.41 -6.04
C ALA A 24 -37.46 19.41 -5.17
N ALA A 25 -38.02 19.01 -4.01
CA ALA A 25 -37.48 17.92 -3.18
C ALA A 25 -38.25 16.59 -3.35
N LYS A 26 -39.39 16.59 -4.02
CA LYS A 26 -40.29 15.44 -4.26
C LYS A 26 -39.70 14.56 -5.36
N GLY A 27 -38.64 13.81 -5.03
CA GLY A 27 -37.95 12.94 -5.98
C GLY A 27 -36.46 12.78 -5.74
N ARG A 28 -35.84 13.54 -4.82
CA ARG A 28 -34.48 13.23 -4.36
C ARG A 28 -34.52 11.95 -3.54
N ARG A 29 -34.43 10.81 -4.23
CA ARG A 29 -34.07 9.53 -3.61
C ARG A 29 -32.79 9.80 -2.83
N ARG A 30 -32.85 9.72 -1.50
CA ARG A 30 -31.64 9.63 -0.68
C ARG A 30 -30.83 8.50 -1.30
N LYS A 31 -29.63 8.81 -1.81
CA LYS A 31 -28.71 7.75 -2.25
C LYS A 31 -28.53 6.87 -1.02
N LYS A 32 -29.10 5.66 -1.06
CA LYS A 32 -28.82 4.67 -0.03
C LYS A 32 -27.30 4.52 -0.03
N PRO A 33 -26.60 4.60 1.11
CA PRO A 33 -25.22 4.15 1.15
C PRO A 33 -25.22 2.74 0.54
N LYS A 34 -24.31 2.48 -0.41
CA LYS A 34 -24.16 1.14 -1.01
C LYS A 34 -24.19 0.15 0.14
N ALA A 35 -25.23 -0.67 0.20
CA ALA A 35 -25.35 -1.70 1.20
C ALA A 35 -24.14 -2.60 1.01
N VAL A 36 -23.17 -2.49 1.91
CA VAL A 36 -22.33 -3.64 2.22
C VAL A 36 -23.31 -4.62 2.82
N GLU A 37 -23.45 -5.77 2.16
CA GLU A 37 -24.46 -6.79 2.43
C GLU A 37 -24.70 -6.98 3.93
N ALA A 38 -25.91 -6.67 4.37
CA ALA A 38 -26.27 -6.61 5.79
C ALA A 38 -26.60 -7.99 6.38
N ASP A 39 -26.41 -9.07 5.62
CA ASP A 39 -26.87 -10.41 5.98
C ASP A 39 -25.76 -11.31 6.56
N ASN A 40 -24.53 -10.80 6.69
CA ASN A 40 -23.49 -11.44 7.48
C ASN A 40 -22.59 -10.34 8.07
N PRO A 41 -22.57 -10.10 9.39
CA PRO A 41 -21.60 -9.18 9.97
C PRO A 41 -20.22 -9.78 9.72
N LEU A 42 -19.51 -9.23 8.72
CA LEU A 42 -18.15 -9.63 8.38
C LEU A 42 -17.34 -9.73 9.66
N SER A 43 -16.72 -10.88 9.89
CA SER A 43 -15.85 -11.07 11.04
C SER A 43 -14.68 -10.08 10.94
N ILE A 44 -14.09 -9.69 12.08
CA ILE A 44 -12.96 -8.75 12.11
C ILE A 44 -11.84 -9.15 11.11
N PRO A 45 -11.44 -10.44 11.00
CA PRO A 45 -10.49 -10.88 9.97
C PRO A 45 -10.90 -10.55 8.53
N GLU A 46 -12.18 -10.71 8.18
CA GLU A 46 -12.68 -10.46 6.83
C GLU A 46 -12.74 -8.96 6.51
N ILE A 47 -13.12 -8.14 7.49
CA ILE A 47 -13.07 -6.67 7.36
C ILE A 47 -11.62 -6.22 7.13
N LEU A 48 -10.68 -6.79 7.87
CA LEU A 48 -9.26 -6.47 7.75
C LEU A 48 -8.69 -6.89 6.39
N ASP A 49 -8.92 -8.13 5.95
CA ASP A 49 -8.47 -8.62 4.64
C ASP A 49 -9.03 -7.77 3.50
N ARG A 50 -10.33 -7.42 3.55
CA ARG A 50 -10.95 -6.52 2.59
C ARG A 50 -10.34 -5.12 2.60
N ALA A 51 -10.05 -4.58 3.78
CA ALA A 51 -9.42 -3.26 3.90
C ALA A 51 -8.01 -3.25 3.31
N LEU A 52 -7.23 -4.32 3.54
CA LEU A 52 -5.87 -4.47 3.05
C LEU A 52 -5.80 -4.60 1.52
N ARG A 53 -6.75 -5.31 0.89
CA ARG A 53 -6.83 -5.47 -0.57
C ARG A 53 -7.44 -4.26 -1.30
N THR A 54 -7.94 -3.27 -0.56
CA THR A 54 -8.54 -2.09 -1.18
C THR A 54 -7.47 -1.25 -1.87
N LYS A 55 -7.69 -0.85 -3.13
CA LYS A 55 -6.77 0.04 -3.85
C LYS A 55 -6.97 1.50 -3.45
N ARG A 56 -5.86 2.23 -3.27
CA ARG A 56 -5.81 3.65 -2.95
C ARG A 56 -4.84 4.37 -3.88
N LYS A 57 -5.22 5.58 -4.27
CA LYS A 57 -4.35 6.50 -5.01
C LYS A 57 -3.36 7.13 -4.05
N ILE A 58 -2.07 6.91 -4.28
CA ILE A 58 -0.99 7.58 -3.55
C ILE A 58 -0.18 8.41 -4.53
N LYS A 59 0.16 9.63 -4.11
CA LYS A 59 1.07 10.50 -4.83
C LYS A 59 2.52 10.16 -4.43
N ARG A 60 3.33 9.71 -5.37
CA ARG A 60 4.78 9.54 -5.24
C ARG A 60 5.48 10.55 -6.14
N GLY A 61 5.98 11.63 -5.54
CA GLY A 61 6.55 12.75 -6.29
C GLY A 61 5.52 13.35 -7.26
N GLU A 62 5.77 13.22 -8.56
CA GLU A 62 4.87 13.70 -9.62
C GLU A 62 3.85 12.66 -10.10
N GLN A 63 4.00 11.39 -9.75
CA GLN A 63 3.12 10.32 -10.23
C GLN A 63 2.05 9.95 -9.19
N VAL A 64 0.84 9.65 -9.66
CA VAL A 64 -0.25 9.10 -8.83
C VAL A 64 -0.43 7.64 -9.20
N LEU A 65 -0.15 6.74 -8.26
CA LEU A 65 -0.22 5.30 -8.44
C LEU A 65 -1.40 4.73 -7.65
N ASP A 66 -2.10 3.76 -8.24
CA ASP A 66 -3.10 2.95 -7.55
C ASP A 66 -2.40 1.74 -6.93
N MET A 67 -2.38 1.68 -5.59
CA MET A 67 -1.72 0.63 -4.81
C MET A 67 -2.66 0.01 -3.79
N GLU A 68 -2.47 -1.26 -3.44
CA GLU A 68 -3.22 -1.89 -2.35
C GLU A 68 -2.77 -1.35 -0.99
N VAL A 69 -3.70 -1.24 -0.04
CA VAL A 69 -3.39 -0.74 1.31
C VAL A 69 -2.32 -1.58 2.00
N ALA A 70 -2.28 -2.89 1.76
CA ALA A 70 -1.22 -3.77 2.25
C ALA A 70 0.18 -3.29 1.82
N ASP A 71 0.37 -3.07 0.51
CA ASP A 71 1.67 -2.63 -0.04
C ASP A 71 2.10 -1.27 0.53
N ILE A 72 1.12 -0.36 0.70
CA ILE A 72 1.33 0.96 1.28
C ILE A 72 1.81 0.85 2.73
N LEU A 73 1.18 -0.01 3.52
CA LEU A 73 1.55 -0.22 4.92
C LEU A 73 2.94 -0.84 5.05
N VAL A 74 3.28 -1.81 4.19
CA VAL A 74 4.62 -2.41 4.15
C VAL A 74 5.66 -1.35 3.79
N GLU A 75 5.43 -0.55 2.75
CA GLU A 75 6.35 0.53 2.36
C GLU A 75 6.52 1.56 3.49
N ARG A 76 5.42 1.96 4.15
CA ARG A 76 5.48 2.89 5.28
C ARG A 76 6.24 2.30 6.46
N LEU A 77 6.08 1.00 6.70
CA LEU A 77 6.83 0.27 7.72
C LEU A 77 8.32 0.31 7.38
N VAL A 78 8.72 0.01 6.14
CA VAL A 78 10.12 0.08 5.68
C VAL A 78 10.70 1.49 5.80
N GLN A 79 9.92 2.51 5.43
CA GLN A 79 10.33 3.90 5.61
C GLN A 79 10.56 4.21 7.09
N THR A 80 9.65 3.76 7.96
CA THR A 80 9.79 3.93 9.42
C THR A 80 10.99 3.15 9.96
N MET A 81 11.35 1.99 9.39
CA MET A 81 12.57 1.27 9.76
C MET A 81 13.83 2.07 9.43
N THR A 82 13.87 2.68 8.24
CA THR A 82 15.06 3.43 7.79
C THR A 82 15.26 4.76 8.52
N SER A 83 14.19 5.38 9.03
CA SER A 83 14.26 6.65 9.76
C SER A 83 13.99 6.55 11.26
N GLY A 84 13.62 5.37 11.77
CA GLY A 84 13.00 5.19 13.09
C GLY A 84 13.97 4.88 14.22
N SER A 85 13.40 4.64 15.40
CA SER A 85 14.16 4.36 16.62
C SER A 85 14.65 2.91 16.65
N ALA A 86 15.69 2.63 17.46
CA ALA A 86 16.21 1.26 17.64
C ALA A 86 15.13 0.24 18.07
N ARG A 87 14.08 0.70 18.75
CA ARG A 87 12.95 -0.15 19.19
C ARG A 87 12.07 -0.59 18.02
N ASP A 88 11.85 0.30 17.05
CA ASP A 88 11.05 0.03 15.86
C ASP A 88 11.77 -0.98 14.96
N LEU A 89 13.09 -0.85 14.83
CA LEU A 89 13.95 -1.82 14.14
C LEU A 89 13.85 -3.21 14.77
N GLN A 90 13.88 -3.30 16.10
CA GLN A 90 13.80 -4.59 16.79
C GLN A 90 12.45 -5.30 16.59
N TYR A 91 11.34 -4.56 16.66
CA TYR A 91 10.01 -5.13 16.41
C TYR A 91 9.89 -5.71 15.00
N VAL A 92 10.51 -5.03 14.04
CA VAL A 92 10.52 -5.45 12.64
C VAL A 92 11.39 -6.67 12.40
N ILE A 93 12.61 -6.72 12.96
CA ILE A 93 13.47 -7.91 12.83
C ILE A 93 12.69 -9.15 13.30
N ASN A 94 11.97 -9.04 14.42
CA ASN A 94 11.10 -10.12 14.91
C ASN A 94 9.95 -10.45 13.94
N LEU A 95 9.35 -9.47 13.26
CA LEU A 95 8.33 -9.72 12.25
C LEU A 95 8.91 -10.43 11.02
N ILE A 96 10.09 -10.01 10.55
CA ILE A 96 10.77 -10.63 9.41
C ILE A 96 11.15 -12.07 9.75
N GLU A 97 11.74 -12.33 10.91
CA GLU A 97 12.05 -13.69 11.35
C GLU A 97 10.80 -14.58 11.44
N ARG A 98 9.66 -14.04 11.89
CA ARG A 98 8.42 -14.79 12.06
C ARG A 98 7.70 -15.11 10.75
N PHE A 99 7.67 -14.18 9.80
CA PHE A 99 6.86 -14.30 8.58
C PHE A 99 7.69 -14.59 7.32
N SER A 100 9.00 -14.35 7.33
CA SER A 100 9.90 -14.61 6.22
C SER A 100 11.28 -15.07 6.72
N PRO A 101 11.36 -16.27 7.31
CA PRO A 101 12.63 -16.82 7.77
C PRO A 101 13.61 -16.91 6.60
N GLY A 102 14.77 -16.26 6.74
CA GLY A 102 15.79 -16.22 5.69
C GLY A 102 15.74 -15.01 4.74
N ALA A 103 14.77 -14.10 4.86
CA ALA A 103 14.78 -12.87 4.06
C ALA A 103 16.01 -11.97 4.33
N LEU A 104 16.57 -12.03 5.54
CA LEU A 104 17.82 -11.36 5.91
C LEU A 104 19.06 -12.23 5.67
N ALA A 105 18.88 -13.51 5.32
CA ALA A 105 20.01 -14.35 4.97
C ALA A 105 20.51 -13.91 3.59
N SER A 106 21.80 -13.54 3.52
CA SER A 106 22.44 -13.31 2.24
C SER A 106 22.36 -14.58 1.41
N SER A 107 21.72 -14.53 0.24
CA SER A 107 21.80 -15.64 -0.71
C SER A 107 23.27 -15.84 -1.06
N PRO A 108 23.84 -17.06 -0.89
CA PRO A 108 25.22 -17.29 -1.24
C PRO A 108 25.38 -17.04 -2.73
N LYS A 109 26.00 -15.91 -3.07
CA LYS A 109 26.39 -15.61 -4.44
C LYS A 109 27.42 -16.68 -4.83
N PRO A 110 27.19 -17.50 -5.87
CA PRO A 110 28.15 -18.51 -6.26
C PRO A 110 29.48 -17.81 -6.58
N LEU A 111 30.54 -18.23 -5.91
CA LEU A 111 31.89 -17.77 -6.19
C LEU A 111 32.32 -18.42 -7.51
N GLU A 112 32.34 -17.64 -8.58
CA GLU A 112 32.94 -18.06 -9.84
C GLU A 112 34.46 -17.96 -9.72
N VAL A 113 35.13 -19.11 -9.65
CA VAL A 113 36.60 -19.20 -9.65
C VAL A 113 37.07 -19.21 -11.10
N ILE A 114 37.61 -18.09 -11.57
CA ILE A 114 38.22 -17.96 -12.91
C ILE A 114 39.74 -18.05 -12.76
N TYR A 115 40.35 -19.03 -13.43
CA TYR A 115 41.79 -19.20 -13.44
C TYR A 115 42.42 -18.42 -14.59
N HIS A 116 43.35 -17.52 -14.26
CA HIS A 116 44.20 -16.88 -15.25
C HIS A 116 45.59 -17.52 -15.21
N HIS A 117 46.07 -17.99 -16.37
CA HIS A 117 47.48 -18.29 -16.52
C HIS A 117 48.27 -16.99 -16.47
N ALA A 118 49.29 -16.94 -15.60
CA ALA A 118 50.31 -15.91 -15.71
C ALA A 118 51.08 -16.08 -17.03
N GLU A 119 51.36 -14.98 -17.70
CA GLU A 119 52.08 -14.96 -18.97
C GLU A 119 53.47 -15.63 -18.81
N GLY A 120 53.71 -16.71 -19.57
CA GLY A 120 54.95 -17.50 -19.48
C GLY A 120 54.91 -18.73 -18.55
N SER A 121 53.79 -19.00 -17.87
CA SER A 121 53.67 -20.20 -17.03
C SER A 121 53.55 -21.49 -17.86
N LYS A 122 54.38 -22.50 -17.52
CA LYS A 122 54.33 -23.87 -18.09
C LYS A 122 53.60 -24.88 -17.19
N VAL A 123 53.03 -24.43 -16.08
CA VAL A 123 52.37 -25.30 -15.10
C VAL A 123 50.98 -25.64 -15.60
N ALA A 124 50.67 -26.93 -15.74
CA ALA A 124 49.34 -27.38 -16.14
C ALA A 124 48.30 -27.03 -15.07
N LEU A 125 47.13 -26.53 -15.48
CA LEU A 125 46.03 -26.28 -14.55
C LEU A 125 45.55 -27.59 -13.91
N PRO A 126 45.17 -27.56 -12.62
CA PRO A 126 44.63 -28.75 -11.97
C PRO A 126 43.32 -29.19 -12.64
N PRO A 127 43.09 -30.50 -12.78
CA PRO A 127 41.88 -31.02 -13.40
C PRO A 127 40.63 -30.64 -12.60
N ALA A 128 39.56 -30.30 -13.32
CA ALA A 128 38.30 -29.79 -12.74
C ALA A 128 37.59 -30.78 -11.80
N ASP A 129 37.97 -32.07 -11.84
CA ASP A 129 37.36 -33.13 -11.06
C ASP A 129 37.88 -33.20 -9.62
N LEU A 130 38.97 -32.51 -9.29
CA LEU A 130 39.46 -32.39 -7.90
C LEU A 130 38.54 -31.56 -7.00
N TRP A 131 37.62 -30.78 -7.57
CA TRP A 131 36.85 -29.75 -6.86
C TRP A 131 35.33 -29.88 -7.02
N LYS A 132 34.85 -30.85 -7.80
CA LYS A 132 33.42 -31.18 -7.85
C LYS A 132 33.13 -32.06 -6.65
N GLU A 133 32.26 -31.61 -5.74
CA GLU A 133 31.79 -32.48 -4.67
C GLU A 133 31.20 -33.78 -5.27
N PRO A 134 31.46 -34.95 -4.65
CA PRO A 134 30.91 -36.19 -5.13
C PRO A 134 29.38 -36.07 -5.14
N LYS A 135 28.77 -36.27 -6.30
CA LYS A 135 27.31 -36.35 -6.42
C LYS A 135 26.82 -37.49 -5.53
N SER A 136 26.17 -37.15 -4.41
CA SER A 136 25.37 -38.07 -3.60
C SER A 136 24.03 -38.36 -4.25
#